data_AF-Q57Z95-F1
#
_entry.id   AF-Q57Z95-F1
#
_cell.length_a   1.000
_cell.length_b   1.000
_cell.length_c   1.000
_cell.angle_alpha   90.00
_cell.angle_beta   90.00
_cell.angle_gamma   90.00
#
_symmetry.space_group_name_H-M   'P 1'
#
loop_
_entity.id
_entity.type
_entity.pdbx_description
1 polymer ?
#
loop_
_entity_poly.entity_id
_entity_poly.type
_entity_poly.pdbx_seq_one_letter_code
_entity_poly.pdbx_strand_id
1 'polypeptide(L)'
;MTGEPVRIHVGSAHLFKDKSRQLIKCGERNIVVCLYNNQFYAIDNACYHHGGPLLEGDIEDMGGHPCIVCPWHQYRITLDTGEGLYWALQMTPSGTIDRNGKQVVRSKGRKQRIHTVTVEHGEVYVTLNTSGPALDSDAYAEMALANKDRPMTKPISNDGIRSKTFHSSLRSGQVLEMLGSSGSQLLPCGFTQGKVVYCARTEHVCDDTKEFFFSSCRGVLDLFPQPGQFVDLELPIRGPSGRFLRRRWTVVETDKEGCLFTLIIKEAKGSRGGSTWMLKNGLQQRFPLLLVGGRFTLSHNIRRLLELEGRVVVLSAGIGLTAPYALLKRLFDGSQSPVPTDEGNIAMMQVVHLHVDGKESLLPRCDDLVRWCSHQGDRFMYRFHCYLTKQDPSAMSNHLLLPHTTCGRRPTLWDVEEFMGEFVRTSPPLAFVSGPTEFVTMGKNALLSLGVLESDVVTDDPDNLGP
;
A
#
# COMPACT_ATOMS: atom_id res chain seq x y z
N MET A 1 28.69 9.04 3.97
CA MET A 1 29.90 8.20 4.07
C MET A 1 29.60 6.88 3.36
N THR A 2 30.12 6.69 2.14
CA THR A 2 30.02 5.40 1.44
C THR A 2 31.10 4.48 2.00
N GLY A 3 30.79 3.82 3.12
CA GLY A 3 31.67 2.79 3.70
C GLY A 3 31.76 1.58 2.79
N GLU A 4 32.87 0.83 2.87
CA GLU A 4 33.03 -0.44 2.17
C GLU A 4 31.84 -1.37 2.43
N PRO A 5 31.38 -2.12 1.41
CA PRO A 5 30.26 -3.03 1.57
C PRO A 5 30.60 -4.10 2.61
N VAL A 6 29.75 -4.23 3.62
CA VAL A 6 29.97 -5.18 4.73
C VAL A 6 29.99 -6.60 4.17
N ARG A 7 31.13 -7.27 4.34
CA ARG A 7 31.37 -8.64 3.90
C ARG A 7 31.52 -9.55 5.12
N ILE A 8 30.74 -10.63 5.16
CA ILE A 8 30.64 -11.54 6.31
C ILE A 8 31.09 -12.93 5.88
N HIS A 9 32.00 -13.52 6.65
CA HIS A 9 32.37 -14.93 6.52
C HIS A 9 31.27 -15.82 7.12
N VAL A 10 30.80 -16.80 6.35
CA VAL A 10 29.74 -17.73 6.75
C VAL A 10 30.31 -19.06 7.25
N GLY A 11 31.31 -19.57 6.54
CA GLY A 11 31.95 -20.85 6.81
C GLY A 11 32.30 -21.62 5.54
N SER A 12 32.80 -22.84 5.72
CA SER A 12 33.24 -23.69 4.62
C SER A 12 32.06 -24.16 3.76
N ALA A 13 32.19 -24.00 2.44
CA ALA A 13 31.20 -24.45 1.45
C ALA A 13 30.94 -25.96 1.53
N HIS A 14 31.95 -26.75 1.94
CA HIS A 14 31.84 -28.20 2.11
C HIS A 14 30.86 -28.63 3.21
N LEU A 15 30.50 -27.73 4.13
CA LEU A 15 29.49 -28.01 5.16
C LEU A 15 28.07 -27.89 4.62
N PHE A 16 27.87 -27.14 3.52
CA PHE A 16 26.56 -26.99 2.90
C PHE A 16 26.26 -28.20 2.01
N LYS A 17 25.09 -28.80 2.25
CA LYS A 17 24.45 -29.77 1.34
C LYS A 17 23.33 -29.09 0.59
N ASP A 18 22.87 -29.68 -0.51
CA ASP A 18 21.69 -29.15 -1.20
C ASP A 18 20.50 -29.03 -0.23
N LYS A 19 19.76 -27.93 -0.34
CA LYS A 19 18.69 -27.50 0.57
C LYS A 19 19.14 -27.23 2.01
N SER A 20 20.43 -27.11 2.28
CA SER A 20 20.90 -26.68 3.59
C SER A 20 20.84 -25.17 3.73
N ARG A 21 20.74 -24.70 4.98
CA ARG A 21 20.63 -23.28 5.31
C ARG A 21 21.33 -22.94 6.60
N GLN A 22 21.85 -21.73 6.71
CA GLN A 22 22.53 -21.20 7.88
C GLN A 22 22.06 -19.78 8.14
N LEU A 23 21.72 -19.48 9.39
CA LEU A 23 21.42 -18.12 9.82
C LEU A 23 22.72 -17.40 10.19
N ILE A 24 23.01 -16.27 9.56
CA ILE A 24 24.07 -15.35 9.97
C ILE A 24 23.45 -14.04 10.47
N LYS A 25 24.21 -13.26 11.23
CA LYS A 25 23.75 -12.00 11.81
C LYS A 25 24.72 -10.87 11.49
N CYS A 26 24.19 -9.74 11.04
CA CYS A 26 24.93 -8.49 10.78
C CYS A 26 24.28 -7.34 11.52
N GLY A 27 24.89 -6.88 12.63
CA GLY A 27 24.21 -5.94 13.52
C GLY A 27 22.91 -6.57 14.04
N GLU A 28 21.77 -5.93 13.83
CA GLU A 28 20.45 -6.49 14.16
C GLU A 28 19.83 -7.34 13.04
N ARG A 29 20.41 -7.34 11.83
CA ARG A 29 19.82 -8.01 10.67
C ARG A 29 20.22 -9.48 10.61
N ASN A 30 19.23 -10.38 10.69
CA ASN A 30 19.45 -11.81 10.43
C ASN A 30 19.30 -12.11 8.94
N ILE A 31 20.22 -12.91 8.41
CA ILE A 31 20.29 -13.30 7.00
C ILE A 31 20.31 -14.82 6.91
N VAL A 32 19.44 -15.39 6.09
CA VAL A 32 19.44 -16.81 5.74
C VAL A 32 20.35 -17.00 4.53
N VAL A 33 21.40 -17.79 4.71
CA VAL A 33 22.25 -18.29 3.63
C VAL A 33 21.81 -19.70 3.30
N CYS A 34 21.45 -19.97 2.06
CA CYS A 34 20.96 -21.29 1.65
C CYS A 34 21.65 -21.77 0.37
N LEU A 35 21.85 -23.09 0.29
CA LEU A 35 22.34 -23.77 -0.90
C LEU A 35 21.14 -24.48 -1.54
N TYR A 36 20.81 -24.15 -2.78
CA TYR A 36 19.73 -24.77 -3.53
C TYR A 36 20.15 -24.98 -4.98
N ASN A 37 20.02 -26.21 -5.49
CA ASN A 37 20.46 -26.61 -6.84
C ASN A 37 21.91 -26.19 -7.13
N ASN A 38 22.81 -26.47 -6.18
CA ASN A 38 24.24 -26.10 -6.23
C ASN A 38 24.55 -24.60 -6.34
N GLN A 39 23.58 -23.72 -6.08
CA GLN A 39 23.76 -22.29 -6.05
C GLN A 39 23.47 -21.72 -4.66
N PHE A 40 24.33 -20.81 -4.21
CA PHE A 40 24.15 -20.11 -2.95
C PHE A 40 23.27 -18.87 -3.11
N TYR A 41 22.40 -18.67 -2.13
CA TYR A 41 21.53 -17.50 -2.00
C TYR A 41 21.62 -16.93 -0.59
N ALA A 42 21.42 -15.62 -0.46
CA ALA A 42 21.33 -14.95 0.83
C ALA A 42 20.16 -13.96 0.83
N ILE A 43 19.32 -14.06 1.85
CA ILE A 43 18.07 -13.30 1.97
C ILE A 43 17.83 -12.88 3.41
N ASP A 44 17.22 -11.72 3.63
CA ASP A 44 16.77 -11.31 4.96
C ASP A 44 15.92 -12.43 5.60
N ASN A 45 16.19 -12.78 6.86
CA ASN A 45 15.42 -13.81 7.58
C ASN A 45 14.01 -13.34 7.90
N ALA A 46 13.83 -12.07 8.25
CA ALA A 46 12.53 -11.54 8.58
C ALA A 46 11.72 -11.33 7.28
N CYS A 47 10.70 -12.15 7.06
CA CYS A 47 9.83 -12.06 5.90
C CYS A 47 9.24 -10.65 5.78
N TYR A 48 9.17 -10.15 4.54
CA TYR A 48 8.53 -8.88 4.20
C TYR A 48 7.10 -8.83 4.73
N HIS A 49 6.45 -9.98 4.89
CA HIS A 49 5.14 -10.10 5.52
C HIS A 49 5.22 -10.41 7.02
N HIS A 50 5.11 -9.35 7.82
CA HIS A 50 5.05 -9.37 9.28
C HIS A 50 6.27 -10.04 9.97
N GLY A 51 7.44 -10.09 9.34
CA GLY A 51 8.68 -10.52 9.99
C GLY A 51 8.77 -12.02 10.28
N GLY A 52 8.00 -12.87 9.58
CA GLY A 52 8.06 -14.32 9.76
C GLY A 52 9.44 -14.92 9.47
N PRO A 53 9.90 -15.95 10.21
CA PRO A 53 11.26 -16.47 10.14
C PRO A 53 11.47 -17.32 8.89
N LEU A 54 12.07 -16.75 7.83
CA LEU A 54 12.30 -17.44 6.57
C LEU A 54 13.26 -18.62 6.71
N LEU A 55 14.13 -18.66 7.72
CA LEU A 55 14.97 -19.82 8.02
C LEU A 55 14.18 -21.13 8.13
N GLU A 56 12.95 -21.05 8.68
CA GLU A 56 12.03 -22.17 8.88
C GLU A 56 11.20 -22.50 7.64
N GLY A 57 11.30 -21.71 6.57
CA GLY A 57 10.52 -21.87 5.35
C GLY A 57 11.03 -23.01 4.47
N ASP A 58 10.10 -23.72 3.82
CA ASP A 58 10.44 -24.68 2.76
C ASP A 58 10.91 -23.95 1.49
N ILE A 59 11.75 -24.59 0.68
CA ILE A 59 12.19 -24.05 -0.60
C ILE A 59 11.58 -24.90 -1.72
N GLU A 60 10.88 -24.26 -2.65
CA GLU A 60 10.22 -24.86 -3.81
C GLU A 60 10.45 -24.02 -5.07
N ASP A 61 10.35 -24.62 -6.26
CA ASP A 61 10.45 -23.88 -7.52
C ASP A 61 9.08 -23.33 -7.95
N MET A 62 9.01 -22.02 -8.22
CA MET A 62 7.81 -21.37 -8.76
C MET A 62 8.20 -20.37 -9.85
N GLY A 63 7.53 -20.43 -11.00
CA GLY A 63 7.75 -19.47 -12.09
C GLY A 63 9.17 -19.51 -12.68
N GLY A 64 9.91 -20.61 -12.49
CA GLY A 64 11.31 -20.71 -12.90
C GLY A 64 12.31 -20.19 -11.85
N HIS A 65 11.83 -19.78 -10.67
CA HIS A 65 12.66 -19.26 -9.58
C HIS A 65 12.62 -20.18 -8.35
N PRO A 66 13.76 -20.38 -7.66
CA PRO A 66 13.76 -21.00 -6.35
C PRO A 66 13.12 -20.04 -5.33
N CYS A 67 12.09 -20.49 -4.64
CA CYS A 67 11.27 -19.69 -3.74
C CYS A 67 11.28 -20.26 -2.33
N ILE A 68 11.55 -19.41 -1.33
CA ILE A 68 11.32 -19.75 0.07
C ILE A 68 9.87 -19.43 0.46
N VAL A 69 9.22 -20.37 1.13
CA VAL A 69 7.82 -20.27 1.55
C VAL A 69 7.77 -19.86 3.01
N CYS A 70 7.28 -18.66 3.28
CA CYS A 70 7.17 -18.15 4.64
C CYS A 70 6.26 -19.07 5.50
N PRO A 71 6.74 -19.58 6.65
CA PRO A 71 5.97 -20.54 7.46
C PRO A 71 4.71 -19.92 8.07
N TRP A 72 4.67 -18.60 8.27
CA TRP A 72 3.53 -17.92 8.88
C TRP A 72 2.38 -17.67 7.90
N HIS A 73 2.71 -17.33 6.65
CA HIS A 73 1.74 -16.75 5.71
C HIS A 73 1.71 -17.43 4.35
N GLN A 74 2.57 -18.43 4.13
CA GLN A 74 2.64 -19.21 2.89
C GLN A 74 2.97 -18.38 1.64
N TYR A 75 3.60 -17.21 1.85
CA TYR A 75 4.09 -16.36 0.77
C TYR A 75 5.37 -16.93 0.20
N ARG A 76 5.44 -16.98 -1.12
CA ARG A 76 6.59 -17.47 -1.88
C ARG A 76 7.47 -16.29 -2.26
N ILE A 77 8.74 -16.36 -1.90
CA ILE A 77 9.70 -15.29 -2.09
C ILE A 77 10.88 -15.86 -2.87
N THR A 78 11.17 -15.31 -4.04
CA THR A 78 12.30 -15.76 -4.86
C THR A 78 13.63 -15.48 -4.15
N LEU A 79 14.52 -16.47 -4.14
CA LEU A 79 15.84 -16.36 -3.51
C LEU A 79 16.83 -15.54 -4.36
N ASP A 80 16.60 -15.45 -5.66
CA ASP A 80 17.46 -14.82 -6.65
C ASP A 80 17.06 -13.36 -6.98
N THR A 81 15.76 -13.03 -6.91
CA THR A 81 15.27 -11.66 -7.19
C THR A 81 14.65 -10.96 -5.98
N GLY A 82 14.21 -11.70 -4.95
CA GLY A 82 13.50 -11.16 -3.78
C GLY A 82 12.03 -10.80 -4.07
N GLU A 83 11.47 -11.31 -5.16
CA GLU A 83 10.09 -11.06 -5.57
C GLU A 83 9.08 -11.93 -4.83
N GLY A 84 7.90 -11.35 -4.52
CA GLY A 84 6.80 -12.09 -3.95
C GLY A 84 5.93 -12.73 -5.04
N LEU A 85 6.05 -14.05 -5.27
CA LEU A 85 5.27 -14.75 -6.29
C LEU A 85 3.94 -15.29 -5.75
N TYR A 86 2.93 -15.34 -6.62
CA TYR A 86 1.63 -15.92 -6.30
C TYR A 86 0.93 -16.51 -7.53
N TRP A 87 0.03 -17.45 -7.28
CA TRP A 87 -0.86 -18.00 -8.31
C TRP A 87 -2.04 -17.04 -8.51
N ALA A 88 -2.14 -16.45 -9.71
CA ALA A 88 -3.25 -15.57 -10.03
C ALA A 88 -4.56 -16.35 -10.16
N LEU A 89 -5.63 -15.80 -9.59
CA LEU A 89 -6.99 -16.26 -9.85
C LEU A 89 -7.40 -15.81 -11.25
N GLN A 90 -7.67 -16.76 -12.14
CA GLN A 90 -8.28 -16.46 -13.42
C GLN A 90 -9.78 -16.27 -13.23
N MET A 91 -10.33 -15.21 -13.84
CA MET A 91 -11.76 -14.92 -13.85
C MET A 91 -12.31 -15.24 -15.24
N THR A 92 -13.48 -15.88 -15.30
CA THR A 92 -14.26 -15.99 -16.53
C THR A 92 -14.76 -14.61 -16.96
N PRO A 93 -15.17 -14.41 -18.24
CA PRO A 93 -15.82 -13.18 -18.68
C PRO A 93 -17.07 -12.81 -17.86
N SER A 94 -17.71 -13.78 -17.22
CA SER A 94 -18.84 -13.60 -16.31
C SER A 94 -18.47 -13.21 -14.87
N GLY A 95 -17.19 -13.01 -14.54
CA GLY A 95 -16.73 -12.58 -13.21
C GLY A 95 -16.66 -13.69 -12.16
N THR A 96 -16.74 -14.97 -12.57
CA THR A 96 -16.57 -16.12 -11.66
C THR A 96 -15.17 -16.70 -11.77
N ILE A 97 -14.66 -17.37 -10.73
CA ILE A 97 -13.34 -18.01 -10.78
C ILE A 97 -13.35 -19.11 -11.85
N ASP A 98 -12.48 -18.97 -12.84
CA ASP A 98 -12.25 -20.00 -13.84
C ASP A 98 -11.42 -21.12 -13.22
N ARG A 99 -12.11 -22.16 -12.73
CA ARG A 99 -11.47 -23.34 -12.14
C ARG A 99 -10.71 -24.19 -13.15
N ASN A 100 -10.98 -24.00 -14.45
CA ASN A 100 -10.28 -24.69 -15.54
C ASN A 100 -9.19 -23.81 -16.16
N GLY A 101 -9.07 -22.56 -15.71
CA GLY A 101 -8.05 -21.62 -16.14
C GLY A 101 -6.65 -22.15 -15.83
N LYS A 102 -5.71 -21.88 -16.74
CA LYS A 102 -4.31 -22.27 -16.54
C LYS A 102 -3.77 -21.52 -15.31
N GLN A 103 -3.07 -22.23 -14.43
CA GLN A 103 -2.34 -21.56 -13.34
C GLN A 103 -1.30 -20.60 -13.94
N VAL A 104 -1.45 -19.32 -13.62
CA VAL A 104 -0.53 -18.26 -14.05
C VAL A 104 0.18 -17.73 -12.82
N VAL A 105 1.52 -17.73 -12.86
CA VAL A 105 2.36 -17.08 -11.85
C VAL A 105 2.35 -15.58 -12.12
N ARG A 106 2.21 -14.79 -11.05
CA ARG A 106 2.37 -13.34 -11.05
C ARG A 106 3.32 -12.91 -9.94
N SER A 107 3.86 -11.71 -10.05
CA SER A 107 4.82 -11.13 -9.11
C SER A 107 4.23 -9.89 -8.44
N LYS A 108 4.42 -9.77 -7.12
CA LYS A 108 4.18 -8.55 -6.35
C LYS A 108 5.32 -7.52 -6.50
N GLY A 109 6.29 -7.77 -7.37
CA GLY A 109 7.56 -7.05 -7.44
C GLY A 109 8.52 -7.47 -6.32
N ARG A 110 9.69 -6.81 -6.27
CA ARG A 110 10.74 -7.08 -5.29
C ARG A 110 10.31 -6.58 -3.91
N LYS A 111 10.09 -7.51 -2.99
CA LYS A 111 9.59 -7.27 -1.63
C LYS A 111 10.61 -7.60 -0.54
N GLN A 112 11.51 -8.54 -0.82
CA GLN A 112 12.50 -9.05 0.10
C GLN A 112 13.91 -8.62 -0.32
N ARG A 113 14.73 -8.17 0.63
CA ARG A 113 16.14 -7.91 0.38
C ARG A 113 16.92 -9.21 0.25
N ILE A 114 17.71 -9.26 -0.81
CA ILE A 114 18.68 -10.32 -1.08
C ILE A 114 20.09 -9.73 -1.02
N HIS A 115 21.06 -10.58 -0.73
CA HIS A 115 22.47 -10.24 -0.60
C HIS A 115 23.33 -11.08 -1.53
N THR A 116 24.51 -10.57 -1.87
CA THR A 116 25.41 -11.24 -2.79
C THR A 116 26.19 -12.32 -2.06
N VAL A 117 26.20 -13.55 -2.59
CA VAL A 117 27.03 -14.63 -2.06
C VAL A 117 28.22 -14.88 -2.98
N THR A 118 29.40 -15.06 -2.39
CA THR A 118 30.64 -15.41 -3.10
C THR A 118 31.26 -16.63 -2.45
N VAL A 119 31.86 -17.50 -3.27
CA VAL A 119 32.62 -18.67 -2.80
C VAL A 119 34.06 -18.50 -3.26
N GLU A 120 34.98 -18.37 -2.30
CA GLU A 120 36.40 -18.14 -2.56
C GLU A 120 37.21 -19.16 -1.77
N HIS A 121 38.07 -19.91 -2.45
CA HIS A 121 38.94 -20.92 -1.82
C HIS A 121 38.19 -21.93 -0.92
N GLY A 122 36.96 -22.31 -1.30
CA GLY A 122 36.13 -23.24 -0.53
C GLY A 122 35.37 -22.60 0.64
N GLU A 123 35.44 -21.29 0.82
CA GLU A 123 34.77 -20.55 1.89
C GLU A 123 33.65 -19.66 1.34
N VAL A 124 32.54 -19.58 2.07
CA VAL A 124 31.34 -18.83 1.70
C VAL A 124 31.34 -17.46 2.39
N TYR A 125 31.08 -16.42 1.61
CA TYR A 125 30.96 -15.04 2.09
C TYR A 125 29.67 -14.39 1.61
N VAL A 126 29.05 -13.58 2.46
CA VAL A 126 27.90 -12.74 2.11
C VAL A 126 28.32 -11.27 2.12
N THR A 127 28.03 -10.56 1.02
CA THR A 127 28.19 -9.11 0.93
C THR A 127 26.81 -8.45 0.99
N LEU A 128 26.59 -7.59 1.99
CA LEU A 128 25.31 -6.93 2.18
C LEU A 128 25.00 -5.93 1.06
N ASN A 129 23.89 -6.18 0.36
CA ASN A 129 23.31 -5.27 -0.61
C ASN A 129 22.21 -4.37 0.01
N THR A 130 22.60 -3.45 0.89
CA THR A 130 21.68 -2.49 1.56
C THR A 130 21.73 -1.07 0.98
N SER A 131 22.60 -0.81 0.00
CA SER A 131 22.76 0.52 -0.63
C SER A 131 21.66 0.88 -1.63
N GLY A 132 20.75 -0.05 -1.95
CA GLY A 132 19.61 0.17 -2.84
C GLY A 132 18.39 0.81 -2.15
N PRO A 133 17.28 1.00 -2.90
CA PRO A 133 16.04 1.51 -2.33
C PRO A 133 15.55 0.63 -1.17
N ALA A 134 14.86 1.24 -0.21
CA ALA A 134 14.21 0.52 0.88
C ALA A 134 13.17 -0.46 0.31
N LEU A 135 13.14 -1.67 0.87
CA LEU A 135 12.22 -2.74 0.52
C LEU A 135 11.31 -3.04 1.72
N ASP A 136 10.14 -3.64 1.46
CA ASP A 136 9.17 -3.98 2.50
C ASP A 136 9.80 -4.82 3.64
N SER A 137 10.79 -5.68 3.34
CA SER A 137 11.50 -6.47 4.38
C SER A 137 12.39 -5.66 5.32
N ASP A 138 12.83 -4.45 4.95
CA ASP A 138 13.82 -3.72 5.75
C ASP A 138 13.31 -3.32 7.13
N ALA A 139 12.04 -2.91 7.21
CA ALA A 139 11.40 -2.56 8.47
C ALA A 139 11.40 -3.74 9.47
N TYR A 140 11.35 -4.96 8.96
CA TYR A 140 11.39 -6.18 9.77
C TYR A 140 12.82 -6.67 10.01
N ALA A 141 13.71 -6.49 9.04
CA ALA A 141 15.10 -6.87 9.12
C ALA A 141 15.89 -6.01 10.14
N GLU A 142 15.38 -4.83 10.48
CA GLU A 142 15.97 -3.95 11.49
C GLU A 142 15.28 -4.07 12.86
N MET A 143 14.24 -4.91 12.95
CA MET A 143 13.50 -5.13 14.18
C MET A 143 14.16 -6.21 15.06
N ALA A 144 14.68 -5.82 16.21
CA ALA A 144 15.36 -6.72 17.14
C ALA A 144 14.53 -7.97 17.51
N LEU A 145 13.20 -7.84 17.62
CA LEU A 145 12.32 -8.96 17.96
C LEU A 145 12.22 -10.01 16.84
N ALA A 146 12.12 -9.56 15.58
CA ALA A 146 12.09 -10.44 14.41
C ALA A 146 13.46 -11.08 14.14
N ASN A 147 14.54 -10.50 14.69
CA ASN A 147 15.92 -10.93 14.49
C ASN A 147 16.62 -11.33 15.80
N LYS A 148 15.85 -11.82 16.77
CA LYS A 148 16.36 -12.25 18.08
C LYS A 148 17.17 -13.55 18.02
N ASP A 149 16.96 -14.33 16.96
CA ASP A 149 17.61 -15.62 16.79
C ASP A 149 19.12 -15.45 16.66
N ARG A 150 19.86 -16.34 17.32
CA ARG A 150 21.33 -16.31 17.33
C ARG A 150 21.88 -16.83 16.00
N PRO A 151 23.01 -16.27 15.52
CA PRO A 151 23.67 -16.81 14.34
C PRO A 151 24.12 -18.26 14.58
N MET A 152 24.12 -19.04 13.51
CA MET A 152 24.48 -20.45 13.49
C MET A 152 25.93 -20.62 13.07
N THR A 153 26.61 -21.61 13.66
CA THR A 153 28.00 -21.95 13.32
C THR A 153 28.12 -23.01 12.22
N LYS A 154 27.03 -23.69 11.88
CA LYS A 154 26.96 -24.74 10.85
C LYS A 154 25.58 -24.70 10.17
N PRO A 155 25.47 -25.09 8.89
CA PRO A 155 24.19 -25.19 8.21
C PRO A 155 23.36 -26.39 8.71
N ILE A 156 22.04 -26.27 8.65
CA ILE A 156 21.06 -27.33 8.93
C ILE A 156 20.45 -27.86 7.62
N SER A 157 20.19 -29.17 7.58
CA SER A 157 19.50 -29.84 6.46
C SER A 157 17.98 -29.85 6.67
N ASN A 158 17.21 -29.80 5.57
CA ASN A 158 15.74 -29.75 5.65
C ASN A 158 15.12 -31.01 6.26
N ASP A 159 15.81 -32.15 6.18
CA ASP A 159 15.32 -33.46 6.67
C ASP A 159 15.01 -33.50 8.17
N GLY A 160 15.47 -32.49 8.95
CA GLY A 160 15.20 -32.38 10.39
C GLY A 160 14.06 -31.44 10.77
N ILE A 161 13.57 -30.57 9.87
CA ILE A 161 12.56 -29.55 10.18
C ILE A 161 11.15 -30.11 9.90
N ARG A 162 10.86 -31.29 10.47
CA ARG A 162 9.49 -31.63 10.89
C ARG A 162 9.43 -31.53 12.42
N SER A 163 9.86 -30.40 12.95
CA SER A 163 9.77 -30.14 14.39
C SER A 163 8.34 -29.77 14.75
N LYS A 164 7.65 -30.73 15.34
CA LYS A 164 6.32 -30.58 15.95
C LYS A 164 6.29 -29.65 17.17
N THR A 165 7.35 -28.91 17.51
CA THR A 165 7.46 -28.32 18.86
C THR A 165 8.31 -27.05 19.02
N PHE A 166 8.79 -26.40 17.95
CA PHE A 166 9.40 -25.07 18.09
C PHE A 166 8.75 -24.09 17.12
N HIS A 167 7.50 -23.73 17.41
CA HIS A 167 7.07 -22.38 17.04
C HIS A 167 7.99 -21.43 17.80
N SER A 168 8.75 -20.59 17.09
CA SER A 168 9.22 -19.37 17.74
C SER A 168 7.98 -18.77 18.44
N SER A 169 8.10 -18.53 19.74
CA SER A 169 6.96 -18.16 20.61
C SER A 169 6.28 -16.83 20.21
N LEU A 170 6.76 -16.21 19.14
CA LEU A 170 6.21 -15.04 18.49
C LEU A 170 5.16 -15.48 17.47
N ARG A 171 3.89 -15.46 17.87
CA ARG A 171 2.81 -15.36 16.88
C ARG A 171 2.93 -13.99 16.19
N SER A 172 2.49 -13.88 14.95
CA SER A 172 2.44 -12.62 14.18
C SER A 172 1.95 -11.42 15.02
N GLY A 173 1.03 -11.66 15.95
CA GLY A 173 0.54 -10.67 16.92
C GLY A 173 1.58 -10.00 17.82
N GLN A 174 2.65 -10.67 18.26
CA GLN A 174 3.66 -10.07 19.14
C GLN A 174 4.64 -9.16 18.40
N VAL A 175 4.96 -9.49 17.14
CA VAL A 175 5.66 -8.57 16.23
C VAL A 175 4.79 -7.33 15.99
N LEU A 176 3.49 -7.53 15.75
CA LEU A 176 2.49 -6.46 15.63
C LEU A 176 2.33 -5.59 16.91
N GLU A 177 2.39 -6.17 18.12
CA GLU A 177 2.25 -5.42 19.38
C GLU A 177 3.45 -4.49 19.66
N MET A 178 4.67 -4.93 19.38
CA MET A 178 5.90 -4.16 19.62
C MET A 178 6.17 -3.09 18.56
N LEU A 179 5.63 -3.28 17.34
CA LEU A 179 5.52 -2.25 16.32
C LEU A 179 4.72 -1.02 16.82
N GLY A 180 3.78 -1.22 17.74
CA GLY A 180 3.09 -0.12 18.42
C GLY A 180 3.87 0.51 19.60
N SER A 181 5.01 -0.06 19.99
CA SER A 181 5.70 0.28 21.25
C SER A 181 7.13 0.80 21.09
N SER A 182 7.74 0.67 19.90
CA SER A 182 9.15 1.00 19.66
C SER A 182 9.26 2.05 18.56
N GLY A 183 9.73 3.24 18.92
CA GLY A 183 9.80 4.40 18.04
C GLY A 183 10.71 4.25 16.82
N SER A 184 10.43 5.11 15.84
CA SER A 184 11.28 5.49 14.71
C SER A 184 11.66 4.39 13.71
N GLN A 185 10.67 3.79 13.07
CA GLN A 185 10.66 3.57 11.61
C GLN A 185 9.20 3.54 11.17
N LEU A 186 8.87 4.34 10.15
CA LEU A 186 7.51 4.63 9.70
C LEU A 186 6.83 3.35 9.19
N LEU A 187 6.19 2.61 10.09
CA LEU A 187 5.20 1.65 9.69
C LEU A 187 4.05 2.38 9.00
N PRO A 188 3.46 1.77 7.97
CA PRO A 188 2.26 2.30 7.35
C PRO A 188 1.03 2.17 8.24
N CYS A 189 1.15 1.68 9.48
CA CYS A 189 0.06 1.51 10.43
C CYS A 189 0.54 1.77 11.86
N GLY A 190 -0.15 2.66 12.58
CA GLY A 190 0.02 2.88 14.02
C GLY A 190 -1.21 2.42 14.79
N PHE A 191 -1.04 1.49 15.73
CA PHE A 191 -2.07 1.21 16.73
C PHE A 191 -2.16 2.39 17.70
N THR A 192 -3.36 2.70 18.18
CA THR A 192 -3.51 3.81 19.12
C THR A 192 -3.98 3.29 20.48
N GLN A 193 -3.16 3.47 21.53
CA GLN A 193 -3.54 3.06 22.88
C GLN A 193 -4.55 4.03 23.49
N GLY A 194 -5.83 3.63 23.45
CA GLY A 194 -6.91 4.36 24.10
C GLY A 194 -7.17 5.75 23.52
N LYS A 195 -6.69 6.03 22.30
CA LYS A 195 -6.93 7.31 21.65
C LYS A 195 -8.41 7.48 21.34
N VAL A 196 -8.93 8.63 21.76
CA VAL A 196 -10.29 9.04 21.45
C VAL A 196 -10.23 10.37 20.74
N VAL A 197 -10.91 10.43 19.60
CA VAL A 197 -11.11 11.66 18.82
C VAL A 197 -12.56 12.12 18.98
N TYR A 198 -12.78 13.41 18.83
CA TYR A 198 -14.08 14.05 18.96
C TYR A 198 -14.37 14.84 17.69
N CYS A 199 -15.57 14.66 17.12
CA CYS A 199 -16.01 15.44 15.96
C CYS A 199 -16.44 16.84 16.42
N ALA A 200 -15.58 17.83 16.18
CA ALA A 200 -15.77 19.20 16.61
C ALA A 200 -16.77 19.97 15.76
N ARG A 201 -16.73 19.75 14.44
CA ARG A 201 -17.60 20.43 13.47
C ARG A 201 -17.82 19.56 12.24
N THR A 202 -18.85 19.91 11.46
CA THR A 202 -19.12 19.30 10.16
C THR A 202 -19.41 20.37 9.12
N GLU A 203 -18.99 20.14 7.89
CA GLU A 203 -19.34 20.98 6.73
C GLU A 203 -20.11 20.16 5.69
N HIS A 204 -21.04 20.82 5.00
CA HIS A 204 -21.64 20.25 3.80
C HIS A 204 -20.61 20.26 2.66
N VAL A 205 -20.50 19.16 1.92
CA VAL A 205 -19.60 19.07 0.75
C VAL A 205 -20.41 19.00 -0.54
N CYS A 206 -21.32 18.03 -0.63
CA CYS A 206 -22.24 17.82 -1.74
C CYS A 206 -23.40 16.94 -1.27
N ASP A 207 -24.32 16.56 -2.17
CA ASP A 207 -25.46 15.71 -1.81
C ASP A 207 -24.97 14.44 -1.09
N ASP A 208 -25.69 14.10 -0.01
CA ASP A 208 -25.41 12.94 0.84
C ASP A 208 -23.97 12.90 1.42
N THR A 209 -23.23 14.01 1.44
CA THR A 209 -21.81 14.03 1.82
C THR A 209 -21.46 15.21 2.72
N LYS A 210 -20.76 14.92 3.82
CA LYS A 210 -20.23 15.93 4.76
C LYS A 210 -18.75 15.71 5.03
N GLU A 211 -18.05 16.78 5.34
CA GLU A 211 -16.72 16.72 5.93
C GLU A 211 -16.83 16.83 7.46
N PHE A 212 -16.08 16.00 8.16
CA PHE A 212 -16.06 15.88 9.61
C PHE A 212 -14.67 16.24 10.11
N PHE A 213 -14.61 17.10 11.12
CA PHE A 213 -13.38 17.66 11.65
C PHE A 213 -13.12 17.09 13.04
N PHE A 214 -12.02 16.35 13.19
CA PHE A 214 -11.73 15.61 14.42
C PHE A 214 -10.61 16.24 15.21
N SER A 215 -10.91 16.58 16.46
CA SER A 215 -9.92 17.04 17.44
C SER A 215 -9.53 15.89 18.38
N SER A 216 -8.32 15.97 18.91
CA SER A 216 -7.88 15.07 19.97
C SER A 216 -8.71 15.29 21.23
N CYS A 217 -9.31 14.24 21.80
CA CYS A 217 -10.01 14.31 23.07
C CYS A 217 -9.15 13.78 24.23
N ARG A 218 -8.55 12.60 24.05
CA ARG A 218 -7.61 11.99 25.02
C ARG A 218 -6.76 10.90 24.36
N GLY A 219 -5.76 10.43 25.09
CA GLY A 219 -4.83 9.39 24.66
C GLY A 219 -3.71 9.96 23.76
N VAL A 220 -2.69 9.13 23.53
CA VAL A 220 -1.53 9.46 22.71
C VAL A 220 -1.70 8.86 21.31
N LEU A 221 -1.17 9.54 20.31
CA LEU A 221 -1.05 9.04 18.95
C LEU A 221 0.42 8.82 18.69
N ASP A 222 0.79 7.58 18.38
CA ASP A 222 2.18 7.22 18.11
C ASP A 222 2.62 7.69 16.72
N LEU A 223 1.65 7.93 15.83
CA LEU A 223 1.86 8.43 14.47
C LEU A 223 0.81 9.48 14.13
N PHE A 224 1.23 10.69 13.72
CA PHE A 224 0.30 11.67 13.17
C PHE A 224 -0.17 11.22 11.77
N PRO A 225 -1.48 11.16 11.51
CA PRO A 225 -1.98 10.78 10.20
C PRO A 225 -1.47 11.72 9.11
N GLN A 226 -1.40 11.23 7.88
CA GLN A 226 -1.11 12.03 6.68
C GLN A 226 -2.30 12.02 5.72
N PRO A 227 -2.53 13.09 4.96
CA PRO A 227 -3.49 13.09 3.84
C PRO A 227 -3.30 11.87 2.93
N GLY A 228 -4.38 11.13 2.67
CA GLY A 228 -4.40 9.90 1.89
C GLY A 228 -4.24 8.61 2.71
N GLN A 229 -3.80 8.69 3.96
CA GLN A 229 -3.92 7.57 4.90
C GLN A 229 -5.40 7.37 5.28
N PHE A 230 -5.72 6.24 5.89
CA PHE A 230 -7.00 5.94 6.49
C PHE A 230 -6.92 5.94 8.02
N VAL A 231 -8.09 6.08 8.63
CA VAL A 231 -8.33 5.81 10.04
C VAL A 231 -9.48 4.83 10.23
N ASP A 232 -9.35 3.93 11.20
CA ASP A 232 -10.45 3.07 11.65
C ASP A 232 -11.06 3.65 12.92
N LEU A 233 -12.36 4.00 12.86
CA LEU A 233 -13.13 4.48 14.00
C LEU A 233 -14.13 3.41 14.45
N GLU A 234 -14.29 3.28 15.76
CA GLU A 234 -15.39 2.51 16.36
C GLU A 234 -16.61 3.42 16.59
N LEU A 235 -17.74 3.08 15.99
CA LEU A 235 -18.99 3.84 16.13
C LEU A 235 -19.78 3.32 17.34
N PRO A 236 -20.51 4.18 18.06
CA PRO A 236 -21.32 3.81 19.22
C PRO A 236 -22.64 3.13 18.82
N ILE A 237 -22.64 2.38 17.72
CA ILE A 237 -23.75 1.55 17.25
C ILE A 237 -23.27 0.12 17.08
N ARG A 238 -24.13 -0.85 17.43
CA ARG A 238 -23.80 -2.27 17.31
C ARG A 238 -24.28 -2.82 15.97
N GLY A 239 -23.47 -3.67 15.37
CA GLY A 239 -23.87 -4.47 14.21
C GLY A 239 -24.68 -5.71 14.61
N PRO A 240 -25.08 -6.54 13.62
CA PRO A 240 -25.86 -7.75 13.86
C PRO A 240 -25.20 -8.76 14.81
N SER A 241 -23.86 -8.76 14.87
CA SER A 241 -23.09 -9.62 15.77
C SER A 241 -23.02 -9.09 17.21
N GLY A 242 -23.72 -8.00 17.52
CA GLY A 242 -23.67 -7.32 18.83
C GLY A 242 -22.37 -6.55 19.08
N ARG A 243 -21.34 -6.66 18.22
CA ARG A 243 -20.11 -5.86 18.33
C ARG A 243 -20.35 -4.44 17.82
N PHE A 244 -19.61 -3.48 18.36
CA PHE A 244 -19.61 -2.11 17.83
C PHE A 244 -19.15 -2.11 16.38
N LEU A 245 -19.81 -1.27 15.58
CA LEU A 245 -19.51 -1.15 14.17
C LEU A 245 -18.21 -0.39 14.00
N ARG A 246 -17.29 -0.95 13.21
CA ARG A 246 -16.02 -0.29 12.85
C ARG A 246 -16.09 0.17 11.41
N ARG A 247 -15.53 1.35 11.13
CA ARG A 247 -15.48 1.92 9.79
C ARG A 247 -14.14 2.58 9.53
N ARG A 248 -13.66 2.36 8.30
CA ARG A 248 -12.47 2.96 7.73
C ARG A 248 -12.84 4.17 6.90
N TRP A 249 -12.10 5.26 7.05
CA TRP A 249 -12.24 6.45 6.22
C TRP A 249 -10.88 7.07 5.93
N THR A 250 -10.74 7.66 4.75
CA THR A 250 -9.54 8.39 4.34
C THR A 250 -9.43 9.72 5.08
N VAL A 251 -8.26 9.98 5.62
CA VAL A 251 -7.80 11.29 6.09
C VAL A 251 -7.62 12.22 4.90
N VAL A 252 -8.35 13.32 4.90
CA VAL A 252 -8.36 14.29 3.81
C VAL A 252 -7.40 15.44 4.07
N GLU A 253 -7.51 16.08 5.22
CA GLU A 253 -6.60 17.13 5.69
C GLU A 253 -6.13 16.83 7.11
N THR A 254 -5.00 17.41 7.49
CA THR A 254 -4.39 17.31 8.83
C THR A 254 -3.99 18.69 9.31
N ASP A 255 -4.00 18.91 10.63
CA ASP A 255 -3.65 20.18 11.27
C ASP A 255 -4.45 21.41 10.79
N LYS A 256 -5.64 21.18 10.24
CA LYS A 256 -6.55 22.23 9.78
C LYS A 256 -7.37 22.78 10.94
N GLU A 257 -7.22 24.07 11.22
CA GLU A 257 -7.98 24.78 12.27
C GLU A 257 -7.91 24.08 13.64
N GLY A 258 -6.74 23.53 14.00
CA GLY A 258 -6.54 22.81 15.26
C GLY A 258 -7.18 21.41 15.33
N CYS A 259 -7.75 20.93 14.22
CA CYS A 259 -8.19 19.54 14.09
C CYS A 259 -7.01 18.64 13.72
N LEU A 260 -6.97 17.46 14.31
CA LEU A 260 -5.96 16.45 14.05
C LEU A 260 -6.08 15.94 12.61
N PHE A 261 -7.30 15.66 12.17
CA PHE A 261 -7.59 15.28 10.78
C PHE A 261 -9.04 15.57 10.40
N THR A 262 -9.31 15.55 9.10
CA THR A 262 -10.67 15.63 8.54
C THR A 262 -11.03 14.38 7.72
N LEU A 263 -12.32 14.04 7.68
CA LEU A 263 -12.87 12.92 6.90
C LEU A 263 -14.04 13.40 6.05
N ILE A 264 -14.01 13.14 4.74
CA ILE A 264 -15.18 13.33 3.87
C ILE A 264 -15.96 12.01 3.81
N ILE A 265 -17.21 12.03 4.28
CA ILE A 265 -18.05 10.84 4.43
C ILE A 265 -19.32 11.00 3.60
N LYS A 266 -19.53 10.06 2.67
CA LYS A 266 -20.74 9.93 1.84
C LYS A 266 -21.68 8.88 2.39
N GLU A 267 -22.98 9.13 2.33
CA GLU A 267 -23.99 8.20 2.79
C GLU A 267 -24.10 6.98 1.87
N ALA A 268 -23.80 5.79 2.40
CA ALA A 268 -24.14 4.53 1.77
C ALA A 268 -25.60 4.14 2.09
N LYS A 269 -26.53 4.66 1.30
CA LYS A 269 -27.97 4.30 1.35
C LYS A 269 -28.13 2.78 1.19
N GLY A 270 -28.80 2.14 2.16
CA GLY A 270 -28.99 0.68 2.20
C GLY A 270 -27.85 -0.14 2.85
N SER A 271 -26.79 0.51 3.36
CA SER A 271 -25.74 -0.18 4.12
C SER A 271 -26.19 -0.47 5.57
N ARG A 272 -25.32 -1.16 6.34
CA ARG A 272 -25.51 -1.43 7.80
C ARG A 272 -25.52 -0.17 8.69
N GLY A 273 -25.78 1.01 8.11
CA GLY A 273 -26.06 2.25 8.82
C GLY A 273 -24.85 3.04 9.29
N GLY A 274 -23.61 2.57 9.11
CA GLY A 274 -22.42 3.27 9.64
C GLY A 274 -22.27 4.71 9.16
N SER A 275 -22.21 4.94 7.85
CA SER A 275 -22.15 6.29 7.27
C SER A 275 -23.42 7.09 7.52
N THR A 276 -24.60 6.47 7.37
CA THR A 276 -25.89 7.13 7.65
C THR A 276 -25.98 7.64 9.09
N TRP A 277 -25.56 6.80 10.05
CA TRP A 277 -25.51 7.18 11.45
C TRP A 277 -24.51 8.32 11.67
N MET A 278 -23.35 8.25 11.02
CA MET A 278 -22.33 9.29 11.10
C MET A 278 -22.84 10.65 10.58
N LEU A 279 -23.52 10.67 9.42
CA LEU A 279 -24.12 11.89 8.86
C LEU A 279 -25.21 12.53 9.73
N LYS A 280 -25.97 11.69 10.44
CA LYS A 280 -27.09 12.13 11.29
C LYS A 280 -26.65 12.50 12.70
N ASN A 281 -25.68 11.79 13.27
CA ASN A 281 -25.38 11.84 14.71
C ASN A 281 -23.92 12.14 15.02
N GLY A 282 -23.00 12.14 14.05
CA GLY A 282 -21.56 12.15 14.31
C GLY A 282 -21.02 13.45 14.91
N LEU A 283 -21.70 14.57 14.71
CA LEU A 283 -21.32 15.87 15.28
C LEU A 283 -21.37 15.81 16.81
N GLN A 284 -20.33 16.35 17.47
CA GLN A 284 -20.14 16.30 18.92
C GLN A 284 -20.04 14.89 19.54
N GLN A 285 -19.82 13.86 18.74
CA GLN A 285 -19.59 12.50 19.24
C GLN A 285 -18.11 12.21 19.43
N ARG A 286 -17.84 11.22 20.29
CA ARG A 286 -16.50 10.72 20.60
C ARG A 286 -16.33 9.33 20.01
N PHE A 287 -15.16 9.08 19.43
CA PHE A 287 -14.85 7.84 18.73
C PHE A 287 -13.52 7.29 19.21
N PRO A 288 -13.45 6.03 19.66
CA PRO A 288 -12.19 5.32 19.70
C PRO A 288 -11.56 5.33 18.30
N LEU A 289 -10.39 5.92 18.20
CA LEU A 289 -9.51 5.72 17.07
C LEU A 289 -8.83 4.37 17.32
N LEU A 290 -8.89 3.46 16.36
CA LEU A 290 -8.36 2.11 16.52
C LEU A 290 -7.04 1.95 15.78
N LEU A 291 -6.98 2.51 14.57
CA LEU A 291 -5.86 2.36 13.65
C LEU A 291 -5.73 3.64 12.82
N VAL A 292 -4.49 4.07 12.59
CA VAL A 292 -4.12 5.00 11.53
C VAL A 292 -3.25 4.22 10.57
N GLY A 293 -3.48 4.29 9.26
CA GLY A 293 -2.55 3.67 8.33
C GLY A 293 -2.83 3.80 6.84
N GLY A 294 -2.17 3.01 6.02
CA GLY A 294 -2.27 3.04 4.56
C GLY A 294 -1.12 3.78 3.89
N ARG A 295 -0.85 3.38 2.63
CA ARG A 295 0.24 3.90 1.79
C ARG A 295 -0.26 4.70 0.58
N PHE A 296 -1.55 5.01 0.51
CA PHE A 296 -2.15 5.79 -0.60
C PHE A 296 -1.84 7.29 -0.44
N THR A 297 -0.55 7.65 -0.37
CA THR A 297 -0.09 9.03 -0.11
C THR A 297 1.12 9.34 -0.98
N LEU A 298 1.41 10.63 -1.20
CA LEU A 298 2.63 11.04 -1.90
C LEU A 298 3.89 10.61 -1.16
N SER A 299 3.94 10.84 0.16
CA SER A 299 5.12 10.57 0.97
C SER A 299 5.54 9.10 0.91
N HIS A 300 4.58 8.17 1.02
CA HIS A 300 4.88 6.73 0.91
C HIS A 300 5.35 6.29 -0.48
N ASN A 301 5.03 7.06 -1.53
CA ASN A 301 5.37 6.71 -2.91
C ASN A 301 6.39 7.68 -3.52
N ILE A 302 7.00 8.56 -2.74
CA ILE A 302 7.69 9.73 -3.29
C ILE A 302 8.93 9.36 -4.11
N ARG A 303 9.66 8.34 -3.67
CA ARG A 303 10.81 7.81 -4.40
C ARG A 303 10.42 7.29 -5.77
N ARG A 304 9.34 6.50 -5.83
CA ARG A 304 8.85 5.98 -7.12
C ARG A 304 8.31 7.10 -8.00
N LEU A 305 7.67 8.11 -7.42
CA LEU A 305 7.25 9.31 -8.14
C LEU A 305 8.42 10.11 -8.70
N LEU A 306 9.53 10.22 -7.97
CA LEU A 306 10.76 10.85 -8.45
C LEU A 306 11.36 10.07 -9.64
N GLU A 307 11.43 8.75 -9.54
CA GLU A 307 11.88 7.87 -10.63
C GLU A 307 11.01 7.96 -11.89
N LEU A 308 9.70 8.20 -11.70
CA LEU A 308 8.71 8.34 -12.77
C LEU A 308 8.45 9.80 -13.15
N GLU A 309 9.33 10.72 -12.75
CA GLU A 309 9.29 12.15 -13.11
C GLU A 309 7.94 12.82 -12.84
N GLY A 310 7.27 12.46 -11.74
CA GLY A 310 5.99 13.04 -11.33
C GLY A 310 4.79 12.63 -12.18
N ARG A 311 4.89 11.56 -12.98
CA ARG A 311 3.78 11.07 -13.82
C ARG A 311 2.83 10.20 -13.02
N VAL A 312 1.57 10.62 -12.96
CA VAL A 312 0.53 9.96 -12.17
C VAL A 312 -0.73 9.73 -12.98
N VAL A 313 -1.28 8.52 -12.84
CA VAL A 313 -2.63 8.19 -13.30
C VAL A 313 -3.51 7.94 -12.09
N VAL A 314 -4.74 8.46 -12.11
CA VAL A 314 -5.73 8.22 -11.06
C VAL A 314 -7.00 7.65 -11.68
N LEU A 315 -7.42 6.49 -11.18
CA LEU A 315 -8.74 5.92 -11.42
C LEU A 315 -9.51 5.91 -10.10
N SER A 316 -10.61 6.66 -10.02
CA SER A 316 -11.41 6.69 -8.80
C SER A 316 -12.91 6.54 -9.07
N ALA A 317 -13.64 5.99 -8.10
CA ALA A 317 -15.09 5.89 -8.20
C ALA A 317 -15.80 6.16 -6.86
N GLY A 318 -16.85 6.99 -6.90
CA GLY A 318 -17.63 7.40 -5.74
C GLY A 318 -16.75 7.98 -4.64
N ILE A 319 -16.97 7.55 -3.39
CA ILE A 319 -16.20 8.06 -2.24
C ILE A 319 -14.71 7.67 -2.27
N GLY A 320 -14.32 6.73 -3.13
CA GLY A 320 -12.92 6.42 -3.42
C GLY A 320 -12.12 7.65 -3.86
N LEU A 321 -12.79 8.70 -4.37
CA LEU A 321 -12.19 10.00 -4.68
C LEU A 321 -11.42 10.64 -3.52
N THR A 322 -11.81 10.37 -2.27
CA THR A 322 -11.22 11.06 -1.10
C THR A 322 -9.72 10.83 -0.96
N ALA A 323 -9.22 9.63 -1.27
CA ALA A 323 -7.80 9.32 -1.20
C ALA A 323 -6.95 10.09 -2.24
N PRO A 324 -7.26 10.04 -3.55
CA PRO A 324 -6.56 10.87 -4.53
C PRO A 324 -6.82 12.37 -4.34
N TYR A 325 -8.01 12.78 -3.88
CA TYR A 325 -8.25 14.19 -3.58
C TYR A 325 -7.32 14.71 -2.47
N ALA A 326 -7.17 13.96 -1.37
CA ALA A 326 -6.26 14.30 -0.28
C ALA A 326 -4.80 14.43 -0.77
N LEU A 327 -4.39 13.50 -1.63
CA LEU A 327 -3.09 13.51 -2.31
C LEU A 327 -2.90 14.77 -3.17
N LEU A 328 -3.86 15.07 -4.04
CA LEU A 328 -3.76 16.16 -5.02
C LEU A 328 -3.91 17.54 -4.37
N LYS A 329 -4.79 17.69 -3.38
CA LYS A 329 -5.00 18.95 -2.67
C LYS A 329 -3.70 19.46 -2.05
N ARG A 330 -2.92 18.55 -1.44
CA ARG A 330 -1.62 18.90 -0.86
C ARG A 330 -0.62 19.42 -1.88
N LEU A 331 -0.67 18.93 -3.13
CA LEU A 331 0.18 19.42 -4.23
C LEU A 331 -0.26 20.80 -4.72
N PHE A 332 -1.58 21.02 -4.83
CA PHE A 332 -2.13 22.25 -5.38
C PHE A 332 -2.12 23.44 -4.42
N ASP A 333 -2.36 23.21 -3.13
CA ASP A 333 -2.49 24.31 -2.16
C ASP A 333 -1.13 24.94 -1.77
N GLY A 334 -0.01 24.51 -2.37
CA GLY A 334 1.26 25.24 -2.38
C GLY A 334 1.95 25.45 -1.03
N SER A 335 1.47 24.80 0.04
CA SER A 335 1.96 25.01 1.40
C SER A 335 3.28 24.30 1.71
N GLN A 336 3.76 23.41 0.83
CA GLN A 336 5.14 22.89 0.82
C GLN A 336 5.53 22.56 -0.63
N SER A 337 6.82 22.71 -1.00
CA SER A 337 7.39 22.14 -2.22
C SER A 337 6.87 20.71 -2.42
N PRO A 338 6.62 20.21 -3.65
CA PRO A 338 6.10 18.85 -3.88
C PRO A 338 6.87 17.77 -3.12
N VAL A 339 8.12 18.07 -2.78
CA VAL A 339 8.96 17.35 -1.82
C VAL A 339 9.83 18.37 -1.09
N PRO A 340 9.78 18.45 0.24
CA PRO A 340 10.87 19.01 1.02
C PRO A 340 11.64 17.84 1.64
N THR A 341 12.72 17.38 1.00
CA THR A 341 13.84 16.63 1.62
C THR A 341 14.84 16.22 0.54
N ASP A 342 16.11 16.07 0.92
CA ASP A 342 17.34 15.72 0.19
C ASP A 342 17.31 14.66 -0.94
N GLU A 343 16.16 14.09 -1.32
CA GLU A 343 16.00 13.00 -2.29
C GLU A 343 15.76 13.47 -3.74
N GLY A 344 15.58 14.76 -4.00
CA GLY A 344 15.39 15.33 -5.34
C GLY A 344 14.11 16.16 -5.50
N ASN A 345 13.96 16.83 -6.64
CA ASN A 345 12.81 17.69 -6.94
C ASN A 345 12.09 17.21 -8.20
N ILE A 346 10.77 17.05 -8.13
CA ILE A 346 9.92 16.79 -9.30
C ILE A 346 9.76 18.11 -10.05
N ALA A 347 10.32 18.21 -11.25
CA ALA A 347 10.26 19.42 -12.06
C ALA A 347 8.82 19.78 -12.48
N MET A 348 8.03 18.76 -12.82
CA MET A 348 6.67 18.91 -13.32
C MET A 348 5.81 17.73 -12.85
N MET A 349 4.77 18.00 -12.06
CA MET A 349 3.79 17.00 -11.68
C MET A 349 2.71 16.87 -12.76
N GLN A 350 2.48 15.67 -13.26
CA GLN A 350 1.58 15.40 -14.37
C GLN A 350 0.53 14.37 -13.94
N VAL A 351 -0.73 14.79 -13.84
CA VAL A 351 -1.80 13.95 -13.32
C VAL A 351 -2.91 13.80 -14.35
N VAL A 352 -3.19 12.55 -14.73
CA VAL A 352 -4.35 12.18 -15.55
C VAL A 352 -5.35 11.41 -14.69
N HIS A 353 -6.54 11.97 -14.49
CA HIS A 353 -7.52 11.47 -13.53
C HIS A 353 -8.87 11.19 -14.20
N LEU A 354 -9.30 9.94 -14.18
CA LEU A 354 -10.66 9.54 -14.54
C LEU A 354 -11.46 9.16 -13.29
N HIS A 355 -12.63 9.77 -13.15
CA HIS A 355 -13.52 9.54 -12.02
C HIS A 355 -14.89 9.01 -12.47
N VAL A 356 -15.57 8.24 -11.62
CA VAL A 356 -16.94 7.75 -11.87
C VAL A 356 -17.84 8.07 -10.68
N ASP A 357 -18.97 8.75 -10.90
CA ASP A 357 -20.02 8.94 -9.91
C ASP A 357 -21.44 8.77 -10.52
N GLY A 358 -22.47 8.95 -9.71
CA GLY A 358 -23.87 8.89 -10.13
C GLY A 358 -24.32 10.16 -10.85
N LYS A 359 -24.08 11.32 -10.24
CA LYS A 359 -24.59 12.64 -10.66
C LYS A 359 -23.59 13.73 -10.28
N GLU A 360 -23.66 14.88 -10.92
CA GLU A 360 -22.77 16.02 -10.58
C GLU A 360 -22.97 16.46 -9.12
N SER A 361 -24.20 16.40 -8.61
CA SER A 361 -24.53 16.81 -7.24
C SER A 361 -23.94 15.89 -6.17
N LEU A 362 -23.47 14.70 -6.57
CA LEU A 362 -22.88 13.69 -5.69
C LEU A 362 -21.34 13.71 -5.70
N LEU A 363 -20.72 14.57 -6.52
CA LEU A 363 -19.28 14.66 -6.72
C LEU A 363 -18.62 15.54 -5.65
N PRO A 364 -17.88 14.97 -4.68
CA PRO A 364 -17.26 15.76 -3.63
C PRO A 364 -16.18 16.69 -4.18
N ARG A 365 -16.16 17.94 -3.70
CA ARG A 365 -15.11 18.94 -4.01
C ARG A 365 -14.91 19.18 -5.53
N CYS A 366 -16.01 19.11 -6.29
CA CYS A 366 -16.02 19.35 -7.73
C CYS A 366 -15.30 20.65 -8.13
N ASP A 367 -15.50 21.74 -7.39
CA ASP A 367 -14.91 23.04 -7.69
C ASP A 367 -13.37 23.00 -7.67
N ASP A 368 -12.78 22.22 -6.75
CA ASP A 368 -11.33 22.04 -6.69
C ASP A 368 -10.84 21.29 -7.94
N LEU A 369 -11.50 20.19 -8.31
CA LEU A 369 -11.13 19.38 -9.48
C LEU A 369 -11.17 20.20 -10.78
N VAL A 370 -12.21 21.01 -10.94
CA VAL A 370 -12.37 21.85 -12.13
C VAL A 370 -11.36 23.01 -12.13
N ARG A 371 -11.15 23.65 -10.97
CA ARG A 371 -10.12 24.69 -10.81
C ARG A 371 -8.74 24.15 -11.17
N TRP A 372 -8.41 22.93 -10.75
CA TRP A 372 -7.15 22.26 -11.08
C TRP A 372 -6.98 22.05 -12.59
N CYS A 373 -8.05 21.72 -13.33
CA CYS A 373 -7.99 21.61 -14.79
C CYS A 373 -7.67 22.95 -15.47
N SER A 374 -8.25 24.04 -14.95
CA SER A 374 -8.02 25.38 -15.48
C SER A 374 -6.65 25.94 -15.12
N HIS A 375 -5.99 25.40 -14.08
CA HIS A 375 -4.70 25.86 -13.58
C HIS A 375 -3.55 25.01 -14.13
N GLN A 376 -3.23 25.18 -15.41
CA GLN A 376 -2.02 24.63 -16.01
C GLN A 376 -0.85 25.57 -15.70
N GLY A 377 0.16 25.09 -14.97
CA GLY A 377 1.32 25.89 -14.58
C GLY A 377 2.63 25.19 -14.91
N ASP A 378 3.74 25.92 -14.77
CA ASP A 378 5.09 25.42 -15.11
C ASP A 378 5.54 24.19 -14.30
N ARG A 379 4.82 23.87 -13.21
CA ARG A 379 5.12 22.76 -12.29
C ARG A 379 3.98 21.76 -12.14
N PHE A 380 2.81 22.01 -12.72
CA PHE A 380 1.65 21.15 -12.55
C PHE A 380 0.75 21.11 -13.79
N MET A 381 0.45 19.89 -14.25
CA MET A 381 -0.55 19.59 -15.27
C MET A 381 -1.61 18.66 -14.69
N TYR A 382 -2.88 19.05 -14.80
CA TYR A 382 -4.03 18.24 -14.41
C TYR A 382 -4.96 18.02 -15.59
N ARG A 383 -5.27 16.76 -15.89
CA ARG A 383 -6.30 16.38 -16.86
C ARG A 383 -7.33 15.52 -16.16
N PHE A 384 -8.57 16.00 -16.09
CA PHE A 384 -9.68 15.32 -15.42
C PHE A 384 -10.79 14.96 -16.39
N HIS A 385 -11.41 13.81 -16.18
CA HIS A 385 -12.65 13.42 -16.84
C HIS A 385 -13.54 12.61 -15.91
N CYS A 386 -14.84 12.90 -15.87
CA CYS A 386 -15.79 12.27 -14.98
C CYS A 386 -16.93 11.58 -15.75
N TYR A 387 -17.21 10.33 -15.42
CA TYR A 387 -18.39 9.61 -15.91
C TYR A 387 -19.52 9.71 -14.88
N LEU A 388 -20.61 10.38 -15.28
CA LEU A 388 -21.81 10.55 -14.46
C LEU A 388 -22.90 9.57 -14.90
N THR A 389 -22.92 8.42 -14.25
CA THR A 389 -23.65 7.22 -14.70
C THR A 389 -25.17 7.34 -14.69
N LYS A 390 -25.73 8.29 -13.94
CA LYS A 390 -27.18 8.52 -13.76
C LYS A 390 -27.58 9.97 -14.04
N GLN A 391 -26.70 10.74 -14.66
CA GLN A 391 -26.94 12.13 -15.00
C GLN A 391 -27.51 12.21 -16.42
N ASP A 392 -28.58 13.00 -16.57
CA ASP A 392 -29.02 13.47 -17.88
C ASP A 392 -28.12 14.66 -18.28
N PRO A 393 -27.44 14.62 -19.44
CA PRO A 393 -26.59 15.73 -19.88
C PRO A 393 -27.34 17.07 -19.97
N SER A 394 -28.63 17.05 -20.32
CA SER A 394 -29.45 18.27 -20.41
C SER A 394 -29.79 18.89 -19.05
N ALA A 395 -29.65 18.11 -17.97
CA ALA A 395 -29.91 18.54 -16.59
C ALA A 395 -28.64 18.92 -15.82
N MET A 396 -27.48 18.98 -16.48
CA MET A 396 -26.23 19.46 -15.89
C MET A 396 -26.31 20.97 -15.63
N SER A 397 -26.09 21.36 -14.38
CA SER A 397 -26.06 22.75 -13.93
C SER A 397 -24.63 23.30 -13.83
N ASN A 398 -23.62 22.45 -13.63
CA ASN A 398 -22.23 22.89 -13.53
C ASN A 398 -21.58 23.02 -14.92
N HIS A 399 -21.66 24.23 -15.49
CA HIS A 399 -21.09 24.53 -16.81
C HIS A 399 -19.56 24.38 -16.88
N LEU A 400 -18.85 24.50 -15.76
CA LEU A 400 -17.40 24.34 -15.73
C LEU A 400 -16.99 22.86 -15.69
N LEU A 401 -17.83 21.99 -15.13
CA LEU A 401 -17.62 20.54 -15.14
C LEU A 401 -18.02 19.91 -16.50
N LEU A 402 -19.01 20.48 -17.18
CA LEU A 402 -19.60 19.94 -18.41
C LEU A 402 -18.55 19.48 -19.47
N PRO A 403 -17.49 20.26 -19.79
CA PRO A 403 -16.47 19.84 -20.77
C PRO A 403 -15.65 18.61 -20.36
N HIS A 404 -15.65 18.29 -19.05
CA HIS A 404 -14.89 17.21 -18.44
C HIS A 404 -15.79 16.04 -18.06
N THR A 405 -16.96 15.88 -18.69
CA THR A 405 -17.93 14.86 -18.31
C THR A 405 -18.49 14.03 -19.46
N THR A 406 -18.79 12.78 -19.16
CA THR A 406 -19.64 11.91 -19.98
C THR A 406 -20.83 11.45 -19.14
N CYS A 407 -22.04 11.73 -19.59
CA CYS A 407 -23.27 11.46 -18.86
C CYS A 407 -23.97 10.18 -19.32
N GLY A 408 -24.74 9.56 -18.43
CA GLY A 408 -25.66 8.46 -18.73
C GLY A 408 -25.05 7.07 -18.88
N ARG A 409 -23.74 6.90 -18.68
CA ARG A 409 -23.08 5.60 -18.77
C ARG A 409 -21.83 5.47 -17.89
N ARG A 410 -21.41 4.23 -17.67
CA ARG A 410 -20.10 3.89 -17.08
C ARG A 410 -19.00 3.92 -18.15
N PRO A 411 -17.74 4.16 -17.76
CA PRO A 411 -16.62 3.95 -18.66
C PRO A 411 -16.45 2.47 -18.98
N THR A 412 -16.03 2.18 -20.20
CA THR A 412 -15.56 0.88 -20.69
C THR A 412 -14.04 0.80 -20.55
N LEU A 413 -13.44 -0.37 -20.82
CA LEU A 413 -11.98 -0.49 -20.92
C LEU A 413 -11.41 0.44 -22.00
N TRP A 414 -12.10 0.53 -23.15
CA TRP A 414 -11.71 1.39 -24.27
C TRP A 414 -11.67 2.88 -23.86
N ASP A 415 -12.64 3.32 -23.07
CA ASP A 415 -12.67 4.70 -22.56
C ASP A 415 -11.42 5.04 -21.72
N VAL A 416 -10.98 4.10 -20.88
CA VAL A 416 -9.77 4.27 -20.07
C VAL A 416 -8.54 4.31 -20.96
N GLU A 417 -8.46 3.42 -21.95
CA GLU A 417 -7.36 3.37 -22.92
C GLU A 417 -7.29 4.62 -23.80
N GLU A 418 -8.43 5.16 -24.24
CA GLU A 418 -8.52 6.37 -25.04
C GLU A 418 -8.07 7.59 -24.22
N PHE A 419 -8.56 7.72 -22.98
CA PHE A 419 -8.28 8.89 -22.16
C PHE A 419 -6.83 8.93 -21.62
N MET A 420 -6.29 7.76 -21.26
CA MET A 420 -4.98 7.68 -20.57
C MET A 420 -3.88 7.05 -21.42
N GLY A 421 -4.21 6.37 -22.51
CA GLY A 421 -3.27 5.51 -23.21
C GLY A 421 -2.08 6.23 -23.82
N GLU A 422 -2.26 7.43 -24.36
CA GLU A 422 -1.13 8.25 -24.82
C GLU A 422 -0.18 8.55 -23.66
N PHE A 423 -0.72 9.06 -22.54
CA PHE A 423 0.06 9.39 -21.36
C PHE A 423 0.82 8.18 -20.80
N VAL A 424 0.18 7.01 -20.73
CA VAL A 424 0.82 5.78 -20.24
C VAL A 424 1.89 5.27 -21.22
N ARG A 425 1.62 5.28 -22.53
CA ARG A 425 2.54 4.74 -23.54
C ARG A 425 3.78 5.61 -23.77
N THR A 426 3.70 6.92 -23.54
CA THR A 426 4.86 7.81 -23.68
C THR A 426 5.93 7.54 -22.62
N SER A 427 5.52 7.31 -21.36
CA SER A 427 6.44 6.99 -20.26
C SER A 427 5.66 6.42 -19.07
N PRO A 428 6.21 5.43 -18.33
CA PRO A 428 5.52 4.77 -17.24
C PRO A 428 5.00 5.75 -16.17
N PRO A 429 3.73 5.62 -15.73
CA PRO A 429 3.19 6.40 -14.62
C PRO A 429 3.07 5.57 -13.33
N LEU A 430 3.00 6.25 -12.19
CA LEU A 430 2.48 5.65 -10.96
C LEU A 430 0.95 5.76 -10.98
N ALA A 431 0.26 4.63 -10.86
CA ALA A 431 -1.19 4.58 -10.91
C ALA A 431 -1.82 4.44 -9.51
N PHE A 432 -2.83 5.24 -9.23
CA PHE A 432 -3.64 5.20 -8.03
C PHE A 432 -5.07 4.79 -8.37
N VAL A 433 -5.55 3.67 -7.82
CA VAL A 433 -6.87 3.11 -8.13
C VAL A 433 -7.68 2.96 -6.85
N SER A 434 -8.85 3.59 -6.78
CA SER A 434 -9.68 3.60 -5.56
C SER A 434 -11.18 3.55 -5.85
N GLY A 435 -11.95 2.89 -4.99
CA GLY A 435 -13.41 2.78 -5.14
C GLY A 435 -13.96 1.37 -4.89
N PRO A 436 -15.17 1.06 -5.37
CA PRO A 436 -15.76 -0.27 -5.21
C PRO A 436 -14.90 -1.37 -5.86
N THR A 437 -14.86 -2.56 -5.27
CA THR A 437 -14.01 -3.69 -5.70
C THR A 437 -14.11 -4.00 -7.20
N GLU A 438 -15.32 -3.95 -7.77
CA GLU A 438 -15.55 -4.16 -9.20
C GLU A 438 -14.85 -3.09 -10.06
N PHE A 439 -14.89 -1.83 -9.63
CA PHE A 439 -14.22 -0.73 -10.33
C PHE A 439 -12.70 -0.83 -10.18
N VAL A 440 -12.20 -1.15 -8.98
CA VAL A 440 -10.76 -1.35 -8.76
C VAL A 440 -10.25 -2.48 -9.64
N THR A 441 -10.97 -3.61 -9.73
CA THR A 441 -10.60 -4.73 -10.60
C THR A 441 -10.55 -4.31 -12.07
N MET A 442 -11.56 -3.59 -12.55
CA MET A 442 -11.59 -3.08 -13.92
C MET A 442 -10.42 -2.12 -14.18
N GLY A 443 -10.16 -1.18 -13.27
CA GLY A 443 -9.09 -0.20 -13.39
C GLY A 443 -7.70 -0.84 -13.41
N LYS A 444 -7.44 -1.81 -12.52
CA LYS A 444 -6.19 -2.59 -12.53
C LYS A 444 -6.00 -3.29 -13.87
N ASN A 445 -7.03 -3.98 -14.37
CA ASN A 445 -6.94 -4.68 -15.65
C ASN A 445 -6.68 -3.72 -16.82
N ALA A 446 -7.33 -2.55 -16.85
CA ALA A 446 -7.11 -1.54 -17.89
C ALA A 446 -5.66 -1.03 -17.89
N LEU A 447 -5.13 -0.70 -16.71
CA LEU A 447 -3.77 -0.18 -16.57
C LEU A 447 -2.70 -1.23 -16.93
N LEU A 448 -2.88 -2.47 -16.48
CA LEU A 448 -1.99 -3.57 -16.83
C LEU A 448 -1.98 -3.84 -18.34
N SER A 449 -3.15 -3.78 -19.00
CA SER A 449 -3.26 -3.91 -20.46
C SER A 449 -2.60 -2.75 -21.22
N LEU A 450 -2.56 -1.55 -20.62
CA LEU A 450 -1.83 -0.39 -21.15
C LEU A 450 -0.31 -0.46 -20.93
N GLY A 451 0.18 -1.47 -20.19
CA GLY A 451 1.60 -1.66 -19.91
C GLY A 451 2.11 -1.04 -18.61
N VAL A 452 1.22 -0.59 -17.72
CA VAL A 452 1.61 -0.17 -16.37
C VAL A 452 2.08 -1.41 -15.59
N LEU A 453 3.22 -1.30 -14.89
CA LEU A 453 3.72 -2.40 -14.06
C LEU A 453 2.80 -2.63 -12.87
N GLU A 454 2.60 -3.89 -12.48
CA GLU A 454 1.77 -4.22 -11.32
C GLU A 454 2.28 -3.58 -10.03
N SER A 455 3.60 -3.44 -9.87
CA SER A 455 4.24 -2.73 -8.76
C SER A 455 3.95 -1.23 -8.74
N ASP A 456 3.56 -0.66 -9.87
CA ASP A 456 3.23 0.76 -10.03
C ASP A 456 1.73 1.02 -9.93
N VAL A 457 0.92 0.01 -9.57
CA VAL A 457 -0.52 0.16 -9.33
C VAL A 457 -0.81 0.12 -7.83
N VAL A 458 -1.05 1.29 -7.25
CA VAL A 458 -1.41 1.48 -5.84
C VAL A 458 -2.92 1.51 -5.68
N THR A 459 -3.47 0.64 -4.84
CA THR A 459 -4.89 0.63 -4.43
C THR A 459 -5.08 1.04 -2.97
N ASP A 460 -6.29 1.48 -2.62
CA ASP A 460 -6.72 1.81 -1.24
C ASP A 460 -7.28 0.61 -0.45
N ASP A 461 -7.25 -0.58 -1.06
CA ASP A 461 -7.74 -1.83 -0.46
C ASP A 461 -6.92 -2.20 0.80
N PRO A 462 -7.53 -2.76 1.86
CA PRO A 462 -6.80 -3.17 3.06
C PRO A 462 -5.68 -4.17 2.78
N ASP A 463 -5.81 -4.98 1.74
CA ASP A 463 -4.78 -5.93 1.30
C ASP A 463 -3.55 -5.22 0.70
N ASN A 464 -3.70 -3.93 0.38
CA ASN A 464 -2.64 -3.03 -0.06
C ASN A 464 -2.03 -2.23 1.10
N LEU A 465 -2.39 -2.58 2.34
CA LEU A 465 -1.35 -2.79 3.35
C LEU A 465 -0.48 -3.94 2.84
N GLY A 466 0.30 -3.64 1.78
CA GLY A 466 1.57 -4.29 1.60
C GLY A 466 2.21 -4.29 2.99
N PRO A 467 2.65 -5.45 3.45
CA PRO A 467 3.07 -5.61 4.82
C PRO A 467 4.17 -4.63 5.24
#